data_AF-A0A1B9DYY8-F1
#
_entry.id   AF-A0A1B9DYY8-F1
#
_cell.length_a   1.000
_cell.length_b   1.000
_cell.length_c   1.000
_cell.angle_alpha   90.00
_cell.angle_beta   90.00
_cell.angle_gamma   90.00
#
_symmetry.space_group_name_H-M   'P 1'
#
loop_
_entity.id
_entity.type
_entity.pdbx_description
1 polymer ?
#
loop_
_entity_poly.entity_id
_entity_poly.type
_entity_poly.pdbx_seq_one_letter_code
_entity_poly.pdbx_strand_id
1 'polypeptide(L)'
;MKKLFTLKNILIAIGLIVFDLVVYLFLGVMLMGYDDTYEESKGEYWSLASMTFWQKVNYISLYLWYLINIIFIVFLIYKMLNKI
;
A
#
# COMPACT_ATOMS: atom_id res chain seq x y z
N MET A 1 -33.40 -5.56 2.77
CA MET A 1 -32.04 -5.53 2.17
C MET A 1 -31.49 -4.12 2.27
N LYS A 2 -30.34 -3.89 2.93
CA LYS A 2 -29.68 -2.56 2.94
C LYS A 2 -29.31 -2.22 1.49
N LYS A 3 -29.73 -1.04 0.99
CA LYS A 3 -29.31 -0.58 -0.34
C LYS A 3 -27.79 -0.47 -0.37
N LEU A 4 -27.13 -1.32 -1.16
CA LEU A 4 -25.67 -1.34 -1.28
C LEU A 4 -25.18 -0.03 -1.93
N PHE A 5 -25.93 0.46 -2.91
CA PHE A 5 -25.64 1.67 -3.69
C PHE A 5 -26.31 2.93 -3.10
N THR A 6 -26.03 3.22 -1.84
CA THR A 6 -26.35 4.55 -1.31
C THR A 6 -25.22 5.52 -1.66
N LEU A 7 -25.54 6.80 -1.88
CA LEU A 7 -24.54 7.84 -2.12
C LEU A 7 -23.43 7.82 -1.05
N LYS A 8 -23.82 7.64 0.22
CA LYS A 8 -22.88 7.47 1.34
C LYS A 8 -21.89 6.33 1.10
N ASN A 9 -22.35 5.15 0.71
CA ASN A 9 -21.47 4.00 0.49
C ASN A 9 -20.54 4.21 -0.72
N ILE A 10 -21.03 4.87 -1.77
CA ILE A 10 -20.23 5.23 -2.95
C ILE A 10 -19.11 6.20 -2.56
N LEU A 11 -19.44 7.26 -1.80
CA LEU A 11 -18.46 8.23 -1.33
C LEU A 11 -17.40 7.58 -0.41
N ILE A 12 -17.81 6.65 0.46
CA ILE A 12 -16.86 5.89 1.29
C ILE A 12 -15.93 5.04 0.41
N ALA A 13 -16.45 4.35 -0.60
CA ALA A 13 -15.63 3.54 -1.51
C ALA A 13 -14.63 4.40 -2.30
N ILE A 14 -15.06 5.54 -2.83
CA ILE A 14 -14.18 6.51 -3.51
C ILE A 14 -13.10 7.01 -2.54
N GLY A 15 -13.49 7.40 -1.32
CA GLY A 15 -12.55 7.87 -0.31
C GLY A 15 -11.47 6.84 0.04
N LEU A 16 -11.84 5.56 0.15
CA LEU A 16 -10.88 4.47 0.38
C LEU A 16 -9.90 4.31 -0.78
N ILE A 17 -10.38 4.38 -2.03
CA ILE A 17 -9.51 4.29 -3.22
C ILE A 17 -8.56 5.48 -3.28
N VAL A 18 -9.05 6.69 -3.06
CA VAL A 18 -8.21 7.90 -3.05
C VAL A 18 -7.15 7.82 -1.95
N PHE A 19 -7.54 7.40 -0.75
CA PHE A 19 -6.60 7.22 0.36
C PHE A 19 -5.51 6.21 0.02
N ASP A 20 -5.88 5.06 -0.55
CA ASP A 20 -4.94 4.02 -0.99
C ASP A 20 -3.95 4.57 -2.04
N LEU A 21 -4.45 5.30 -3.04
CA LEU A 21 -3.60 5.94 -4.04
C LEU A 21 -2.65 6.98 -3.43
N VAL A 22 -3.11 7.77 -2.46
CA VAL A 22 -2.25 8.75 -1.76
C VAL A 22 -1.13 8.05 -0.99
N VAL A 23 -1.44 6.93 -0.31
CA VAL A 23 -0.43 6.15 0.40
C VAL A 23 0.59 5.56 -0.57
N TYR A 24 0.14 5.00 -1.70
CA TYR A 24 1.07 4.51 -2.74
C TYR A 24 1.96 5.60 -3.32
N LEU A 25 1.39 6.77 -3.64
CA LEU A 25 2.17 7.90 -4.13
C LEU A 25 3.20 8.35 -3.10
N PHE A 26 2.80 8.47 -1.84
CA PHE A 26 3.70 8.89 -0.77
C PHE A 26 4.86 7.90 -0.57
N LEU A 27 4.57 6.61 -0.39
CA LEU A 27 5.59 5.58 -0.18
C LEU A 27 6.48 5.41 -1.42
N GLY A 28 5.89 5.49 -2.61
CA GLY A 28 6.63 5.40 -3.88
C GLY A 28 7.59 6.57 -4.09
N VAL A 29 7.13 7.82 -3.87
CA VAL A 29 8.00 9.01 -3.97
C VAL A 29 9.13 8.94 -2.95
N MET A 30 8.86 8.51 -1.72
CA MET A 30 9.90 8.35 -0.70
C MET A 30 10.93 7.26 -1.07
N LEU A 31 10.55 6.26 -1.88
CA LEU A 31 11.44 5.20 -2.36
C LEU A 31 12.28 5.65 -3.56
N MET A 32 11.78 6.57 -4.39
CA MET A 32 12.61 7.18 -5.45
C MET A 32 13.86 7.86 -4.89
N GLY A 33 13.78 8.44 -3.68
CA GLY A 33 14.95 8.98 -3.00
C GLY A 33 16.02 7.93 -2.66
N TYR A 34 15.66 6.64 -2.55
CA TYR A 34 16.65 5.56 -2.47
C TYR A 34 17.33 5.33 -3.82
N ASP A 35 16.56 5.29 -4.91
CA ASP A 35 17.12 5.12 -6.25
C ASP A 35 18.09 6.26 -6.63
N ASP A 36 17.74 7.50 -6.28
CA ASP A 36 18.57 8.68 -6.53
C ASP A 36 19.87 8.71 -5.70
N THR A 37 19.91 8.00 -4.57
CA THR A 37 21.03 8.03 -3.61
C THR A 37 21.71 6.68 -3.42
N TYR A 38 21.41 5.71 -4.27
CA TYR A 38 21.98 4.38 -4.20
C TYR A 38 23.48 4.39 -4.52
N GLU A 39 24.25 3.65 -3.73
CA GLU A 39 25.68 3.44 -3.93
C GLU A 39 25.98 1.94 -3.81
N GLU A 40 26.60 1.36 -4.83
CA GLU A 40 26.95 -0.08 -4.86
C GLU A 40 27.86 -0.51 -3.70
N SER A 41 28.63 0.43 -3.15
CA SER A 41 29.51 0.19 -1.99
C SER A 41 28.74 -0.16 -0.71
N LYS A 42 27.46 0.22 -0.61
CA LYS A 42 26.62 0.01 0.57
C LYS A 42 25.92 -1.36 0.58
N GLY A 43 26.03 -2.12 -0.51
CA GLY A 43 25.42 -3.45 -0.67
C GLY A 43 24.57 -3.55 -1.94
N GLU A 44 23.98 -4.71 -2.16
CA GLU A 44 23.18 -4.97 -3.36
C GLU A 44 21.97 -4.02 -3.47
N TYR A 45 21.66 -3.60 -4.68
CA TYR A 45 20.49 -2.79 -4.98
C TYR A 45 19.22 -3.53 -4.52
N TRP A 46 18.28 -2.80 -3.89
CA TRP A 46 17.08 -3.34 -3.22
C TRP A 46 17.33 -4.28 -2.03
N SER A 47 18.58 -4.47 -1.59
CA SER A 47 18.83 -5.15 -0.33
C SER A 47 18.53 -4.24 0.86
N LEU A 48 18.07 -4.82 1.97
CA LEU A 48 17.98 -4.04 3.21
C LEU A 48 19.37 -3.57 3.67
N ALA A 49 20.46 -4.23 3.30
CA ALA A 49 21.80 -3.82 3.74
C ALA A 49 22.20 -2.44 3.18
N SER A 50 21.86 -2.16 1.92
CA SER A 50 22.19 -0.90 1.22
C SER A 50 21.33 0.29 1.61
N MET A 51 20.23 0.06 2.33
CA MET A 51 19.29 1.11 2.73
C MET A 51 19.63 1.76 4.07
N THR A 52 19.49 3.08 4.14
CA THR A 52 19.45 3.84 5.39
C THR A 52 18.23 3.44 6.25
N PHE A 53 18.22 3.86 7.51
CA PHE A 53 17.10 3.59 8.41
C PHE A 53 15.75 4.04 7.82
N TRP A 54 15.66 5.26 7.30
CA TRP A 54 14.41 5.80 6.75
C TRP A 54 13.99 5.12 5.45
N GLN A 55 14.94 4.73 4.61
CA GLN A 55 14.66 3.95 3.40
C GLN A 55 14.14 2.55 3.75
N LYS A 56 14.71 1.90 4.77
CA LYS A 56 14.20 0.62 5.30
C LYS A 56 12.78 0.74 5.82
N VAL A 57 12.51 1.76 6.62
CA VAL A 57 11.16 2.03 7.14
C VAL A 57 10.19 2.17 5.98
N ASN A 58 10.52 3.01 4.99
CA ASN A 58 9.65 3.21 3.83
C ASN A 58 9.44 1.93 3.00
N TYR A 59 10.52 1.19 2.73
CA TYR A 59 10.47 -0.11 2.04
C TYR A 59 9.55 -1.08 2.79
N ILE A 60 9.76 -1.30 4.09
CA ILE A 60 8.93 -2.19 4.90
C ILE A 60 7.48 -1.70 4.94
N SER A 61 7.25 -0.39 5.07
CA SER A 61 5.91 0.21 5.03
C SER A 61 5.18 -0.09 3.72
N LEU A 62 5.87 -0.05 2.57
CA LEU A 62 5.28 -0.40 1.28
C LEU A 62 4.85 -1.87 1.24
N TYR A 63 5.68 -2.80 1.72
CA TYR A 63 5.31 -4.22 1.79
C TYR A 63 4.19 -4.50 2.78
N LEU A 64 4.17 -3.82 3.93
CA LEU A 64 3.05 -3.88 4.86
C LEU A 64 1.78 -3.35 4.24
N TRP A 65 1.85 -2.30 3.42
CA TRP A 65 0.71 -1.75 2.71
C TRP A 65 0.15 -2.73 1.67
N TYR A 66 1.03 -3.42 0.92
CA TYR A 66 0.62 -4.51 0.03
C TYR A 66 -0.09 -5.62 0.80
N LEU A 67 0.45 -6.03 1.95
CA LEU A 67 -0.16 -7.06 2.78
C LEU A 67 -1.56 -6.65 3.28
N ILE A 68 -1.72 -5.42 3.75
CA ILE A 68 -3.01 -4.87 4.18
C ILE A 68 -4.02 -4.91 3.03
N ASN A 69 -3.61 -4.50 1.83
CA ASN A 69 -4.47 -4.53 0.64
C ASN A 69 -4.88 -5.95 0.25
N ILE A 70 -3.95 -6.91 0.28
CA ILE A 70 -4.25 -8.32 0.02
C ILE A 70 -5.27 -8.85 1.03
N ILE A 71 -5.05 -8.61 2.33
CA ILE A 71 -5.98 -9.01 3.40
C ILE A 71 -7.36 -8.38 3.17
N PHE A 72 -7.40 -7.10 2.81
CA PHE A 72 -8.65 -6.39 2.54
C PHE A 72 -9.42 -7.01 1.35
N ILE A 73 -8.73 -7.30 0.24
CA ILE A 73 -9.34 -7.95 -0.93
C ILE A 73 -9.85 -9.35 -0.57
N VAL A 74 -9.05 -10.16 0.12
CA VAL A 74 -9.46 -11.51 0.58
C VAL A 74 -10.70 -11.41 1.48
N PHE A 75 -10.73 -10.45 2.41
CA PHE A 75 -11.89 -10.19 3.25
C PHE A 75 -13.14 -9.80 2.45
N LEU A 76 -13.00 -8.92 1.44
CA LEU A 76 -14.11 -8.54 0.57
C LEU A 76 -14.65 -9.74 -0.22
N ILE A 77 -13.77 -10.57 -0.79
CA ILE A 77 -14.14 -11.80 -1.51
C ILE A 77 -14.86 -12.77 -0.57
N TYR A 78 -14.29 -13.07 0.60
CA TYR A 78 -14.91 -13.93 1.61
C TYR A 78 -16.29 -13.44 1.99
N LYS A 79 -16.44 -12.12 2.22
CA LYS A 79 -17.72 -11.51 2.55
C LYS A 79 -18.73 -11.62 1.40
N MET A 80 -18.31 -11.52 0.15
CA MET A 80 -19.19 -11.70 -1.01
C MET A 80 -19.65 -13.15 -1.15
N LEU A 81 -18.76 -14.12 -0.96
CA LEU A 81 -19.07 -15.54 -1.06
C LEU A 81 -19.98 -16.04 0.07
N ASN A 82 -19.82 -15.52 1.29
CA ASN A 82 -20.63 -15.91 2.46
C ASN A 82 -21.81 -14.96 2.76
N LYS A 83 -22.06 -13.96 1.90
CA LYS A 83 -23.25 -13.09 1.97
C LYS A 83 -24.06 -13.07 0.67
N ILE A 84 -23.97 -14.15 -0.10
CA ILE A 84 -25.15 -14.77 -0.73
C ILE A 84 -25.67 -15.80 0.27
#